data_AF-A0A520WGH8-F1
#
_entry.id   AF-A0A520WGH8-F1
#
_cell.length_a   1.000
_cell.length_b   1.000
_cell.length_c   1.000
_cell.angle_alpha   90.00
_cell.angle_beta   90.00
_cell.angle_gamma   90.00
#
_symmetry.space_group_name_H-M   'P 1'
#
loop_
_entity.id
_entity.type
_entity.pdbx_description
1 polymer ?
#
loop_
_entity_poly.entity_id
_entity_poly.type
_entity_poly.pdbx_seq_one_letter_code
_entity_poly.pdbx_strand_id
1 'polypeptide(L)'
;MNLNNQSELEAYFADNFDTVLFPILADMYLQNRDIDRARKVCDIGLGYHPDHVDGKFILAMVELEIGNEREAEKLLKDVVSSGTDHLQAAFQLAVVQQSLGRAESTLQKSWNKVIDLDPENREAKSILSIIEKGEKPSKTIKRAKPKNSKKSIKRRKSSSKKDDGPQLAISPRIATFTMVNVLKNQKLFYQALDVLDILVTKGADAVKIEQERDAIKDLIKEESN
;
A
#
# COMPACT_ATOMS: atom_id res chain seq x y z
N MET A 1 -4.04 2.76 -19.88
CA MET A 1 -3.37 3.05 -18.60
C MET A 1 -3.92 2.10 -17.55
N ASN A 2 -3.07 1.30 -16.91
CA ASN A 2 -3.50 0.33 -15.91
C ASN A 2 -3.39 0.93 -14.50
N LEU A 3 -4.53 1.28 -13.89
CA LEU A 3 -4.60 1.89 -12.55
C LEU A 3 -4.08 0.99 -11.42
N ASN A 4 -3.83 -0.29 -11.70
CA ASN A 4 -3.26 -1.24 -10.74
C ASN A 4 -1.74 -1.39 -10.87
N ASN A 5 -1.11 -0.73 -11.84
CA ASN A 5 0.34 -0.77 -12.04
C ASN A 5 0.95 0.55 -11.58
N GLN A 6 1.54 0.53 -10.38
CA GLN A 6 2.14 1.70 -9.74
C GLN A 6 3.14 2.42 -10.66
N SER A 7 3.98 1.69 -11.41
CA SER A 7 4.98 2.31 -12.28
C SER A 7 4.37 3.06 -13.48
N GLU A 8 3.27 2.56 -14.03
CA GLU A 8 2.56 3.27 -15.12
C GLU A 8 1.86 4.53 -14.57
N LEU A 9 1.29 4.42 -13.37
CA LEU A 9 0.62 5.53 -12.70
C LEU A 9 1.62 6.61 -12.26
N GLU A 10 2.80 6.22 -11.80
CA GLU A 10 3.91 7.12 -11.48
C GLU A 10 4.44 7.84 -12.72
N ALA A 11 4.68 7.12 -13.82
CA ALA A 11 5.11 7.74 -15.07
C ALA A 11 4.08 8.76 -15.58
N TYR A 12 2.80 8.39 -15.58
CA TYR A 12 1.74 9.31 -15.97
C TYR A 12 1.63 10.52 -15.04
N PHE A 13 1.74 10.33 -13.73
CA PHE A 13 1.71 11.43 -12.76
C PHE A 13 2.89 12.39 -12.95
N ALA A 14 4.08 11.86 -13.24
CA ALA A 14 5.26 12.68 -13.53
C ALA A 14 5.08 13.57 -14.76
N ASP A 15 4.31 13.10 -15.75
CA ASP A 15 3.98 13.88 -16.95
C ASP A 15 2.73 14.77 -16.77
N ASN A 16 1.88 14.51 -15.77
CA ASN A 16 0.58 15.16 -15.57
C ASN A 16 0.31 15.40 -14.06
N PHE A 17 0.99 16.38 -13.46
CA PHE A 17 0.83 16.67 -12.03
C PHE A 17 -0.55 17.19 -11.63
N ASP A 18 -1.30 17.74 -12.59
CA ASP A 18 -2.68 18.20 -12.45
C ASP A 18 -3.71 17.07 -12.63
N THR A 19 -3.29 15.80 -12.63
CA THR A 19 -4.24 14.70 -12.69
C THR A 19 -5.01 14.53 -11.39
N VAL A 20 -6.31 14.21 -11.49
CA VAL A 20 -7.15 13.81 -10.34
C VAL A 20 -6.86 12.39 -9.83
N LEU A 21 -6.01 11.62 -10.53
CA LEU A 21 -5.69 10.22 -10.17
C LEU A 21 -4.62 10.09 -9.08
N PHE A 22 -4.02 11.20 -8.65
CA PHE A 22 -2.98 11.21 -7.63
C PHE A 22 -3.34 10.49 -6.31
N PRO A 23 -4.60 10.47 -5.81
CA PRO A 23 -4.92 9.79 -4.56
C PRO A 23 -4.71 8.27 -4.67
N ILE A 24 -4.92 7.69 -5.86
CA ILE A 24 -4.70 6.26 -6.10
C ILE A 24 -3.20 5.95 -5.98
N LEU A 25 -2.34 6.79 -6.58
CA LEU A 25 -0.90 6.62 -6.51
C LEU A 25 -0.39 6.79 -5.07
N ALA A 26 -0.88 7.81 -4.37
CA ALA A 26 -0.54 8.06 -2.98
C ALA A 26 -0.98 6.90 -2.07
N ASP A 27 -2.18 6.33 -2.27
CA ASP A 27 -2.62 5.15 -1.52
C ASP A 27 -1.72 3.94 -1.81
N MET A 28 -1.33 3.70 -3.07
CA MET A 28 -0.39 2.62 -3.40
C MET A 28 0.94 2.76 -2.65
N TYR A 29 1.51 3.97 -2.60
CA TYR A 29 2.71 4.23 -1.79
C TYR A 29 2.47 4.00 -0.30
N LEU A 30 1.33 4.45 0.23
CA LEU A 30 0.95 4.24 1.63
C LEU A 30 0.82 2.74 1.98
N GLN A 31 0.18 1.94 1.11
CA GLN A 31 0.08 0.48 1.28
C GLN A 31 1.45 -0.20 1.26
N ASN A 32 2.38 0.32 0.44
CA ASN A 32 3.77 -0.13 0.38
C ASN A 32 4.66 0.42 1.52
N ARG A 33 4.07 1.19 2.45
CA ARG A 33 4.76 1.86 3.57
C ARG A 33 5.80 2.89 3.14
N ASP A 34 5.69 3.40 1.93
CA ASP A 34 6.51 4.48 1.42
C ASP A 34 5.85 5.83 1.73
N ILE A 35 5.97 6.23 2.99
CA ILE A 35 5.23 7.36 3.55
C ILE A 35 5.69 8.69 2.93
N ASP A 36 7.00 8.81 2.66
CA ASP A 36 7.60 10.01 2.07
C ASP A 36 7.05 10.25 0.66
N ARG A 37 7.02 9.22 -0.19
CA ARG A 37 6.44 9.36 -1.54
C ARG A 37 4.93 9.56 -1.51
N ALA A 38 4.23 8.86 -0.63
CA ALA A 38 2.78 9.04 -0.48
C ALA A 38 2.44 10.50 -0.14
N ARG A 39 3.16 11.09 0.82
CA ARG A 39 3.00 12.51 1.19
C ARG A 39 3.29 13.43 0.02
N LYS A 40 4.40 13.20 -0.69
CA LYS A 40 4.82 14.06 -1.81
C LYS A 40 3.80 14.07 -2.94
N VAL A 41 3.23 12.91 -3.28
CA VAL A 41 2.19 12.80 -4.31
C VAL A 41 0.93 13.54 -3.86
N CYS A 42 0.51 13.39 -2.61
CA CYS A 42 -0.62 14.15 -2.06
C CYS A 42 -0.36 15.67 -2.11
N ASP A 43 0.81 16.13 -1.68
CA ASP A 43 1.16 17.56 -1.65
C ASP A 43 1.12 18.18 -3.06
N ILE A 44 1.67 17.47 -4.05
CA ILE A 44 1.65 17.93 -5.45
C ILE A 44 0.22 17.93 -5.98
N GLY A 45 -0.51 16.83 -5.84
CA GLY A 45 -1.86 16.67 -6.40
C GLY A 45 -2.86 17.64 -5.77
N LEU A 46 -2.82 17.83 -4.45
CA LEU A 46 -3.63 18.84 -3.74
C LEU A 46 -3.19 20.27 -4.04
N GLY A 47 -1.95 20.49 -4.50
CA GLY A 47 -1.51 21.78 -5.02
C GLY A 47 -2.30 22.21 -6.26
N TYR A 48 -2.69 21.26 -7.11
CA TYR A 48 -3.54 21.51 -8.29
C TYR A 48 -5.03 21.35 -8.01
N HIS A 49 -5.40 20.43 -7.11
CA HIS A 49 -6.78 20.16 -6.73
C HIS A 49 -7.00 20.33 -5.22
N PRO A 50 -7.02 21.58 -4.69
CA PRO A 50 -7.07 21.83 -3.26
C PRO A 50 -8.30 21.29 -2.56
N ASP A 51 -9.40 21.06 -3.29
CA ASP A 51 -10.68 20.58 -2.75
C ASP A 51 -10.94 19.09 -3.02
N HIS A 52 -9.94 18.35 -3.51
CA HIS A 52 -10.10 16.93 -3.76
C HIS A 52 -10.28 16.15 -2.45
N VAL A 53 -11.49 15.63 -2.25
CA VAL A 53 -11.91 14.92 -1.03
C VAL A 53 -11.03 13.70 -0.75
N ASP A 54 -10.89 12.78 -1.71
CA ASP A 54 -10.07 11.57 -1.51
C ASP A 54 -8.59 11.90 -1.29
N GLY A 55 -8.04 12.91 -1.98
CA GLY A 55 -6.68 13.38 -1.77
C GLY A 55 -6.43 13.87 -0.34
N LYS A 56 -7.35 14.68 0.21
CA LYS A 56 -7.29 15.12 1.61
C LYS A 56 -7.41 13.95 2.56
N PHE A 57 -8.25 12.97 2.26
CA PHE A 57 -8.38 11.75 3.07
C PHE A 57 -7.09 10.92 3.07
N ILE A 58 -6.48 10.68 1.91
CA ILE A 58 -5.20 9.94 1.84
C ILE A 58 -4.09 10.71 2.54
N LEU A 59 -4.00 12.04 2.39
CA LEU A 59 -3.04 12.85 3.13
C LEU A 59 -3.27 12.74 4.64
N ALA A 60 -4.52 12.78 5.11
CA ALA A 60 -4.82 12.54 6.52
C ALA A 60 -4.31 11.17 6.99
N MET A 61 -4.48 10.12 6.17
CA MET A 61 -3.96 8.81 6.53
C MET A 61 -2.44 8.74 6.58
N VAL A 62 -1.76 9.45 5.68
CA VAL A 62 -0.30 9.62 5.69
C VAL A 62 0.14 10.32 6.99
N GLU A 63 -0.50 11.43 7.36
CA GLU A 63 -0.20 12.15 8.62
C GLU A 63 -0.40 11.25 9.85
N LEU A 64 -1.41 10.38 9.85
CA LEU A 64 -1.64 9.42 10.93
C LEU A 64 -0.56 8.35 11.05
N GLU A 65 0.06 7.95 9.94
CA GLU A 65 1.16 6.98 9.94
C GLU A 65 2.47 7.65 10.41
N ILE A 66 2.66 8.94 10.13
CA ILE A 66 3.78 9.76 10.63
C ILE A 66 3.62 10.08 12.12
N GLY A 67 2.38 10.05 12.64
CA GLY A 67 2.06 10.38 14.03
C GLY A 67 1.56 11.81 14.25
N ASN A 68 1.31 12.55 13.17
CA ASN A 68 0.80 13.91 13.18
C ASN A 68 -0.73 13.94 13.33
N GLU A 69 -1.24 13.43 14.46
CA GLU A 69 -2.68 13.27 14.70
C GLU A 69 -3.48 14.59 14.63
N ARG A 70 -2.85 15.72 14.98
CA ARG A 70 -3.50 17.04 14.91
C ARG A 70 -3.75 17.50 13.48
N GLU A 71 -2.80 17.29 12.57
CA GLU A 71 -2.97 17.68 11.18
C GLU A 71 -3.95 16.74 10.48
N ALA A 72 -3.86 15.44 10.77
CA ALA A 72 -4.85 14.47 10.33
C ALA A 72 -6.27 14.84 10.77
N GLU A 73 -6.48 15.27 12.02
CA GLU A 73 -7.79 15.72 12.50
C GLU A 73 -8.33 16.89 11.66
N LYS A 74 -7.49 17.85 11.30
CA LYS A 74 -7.88 19.01 10.48
C LYS A 74 -8.30 18.57 9.07
N LEU A 75 -7.47 17.78 8.40
CA LEU A 75 -7.76 17.24 7.07
C LEU A 75 -9.05 16.40 7.05
N LEU A 76 -9.24 15.55 8.06
CA LEU A 76 -10.45 14.73 8.19
C LEU A 76 -11.70 15.58 8.46
N LYS A 77 -11.60 16.66 9.23
CA LYS A 77 -12.71 17.61 9.39
C LYS A 77 -13.11 18.24 8.07
N ASP A 78 -12.14 18.63 7.25
CA ASP A 78 -12.41 19.22 5.94
C ASP A 78 -13.14 18.21 5.03
N VAL A 79 -12.69 16.95 5.02
CA VAL A 79 -13.33 15.86 4.26
C VAL A 79 -14.75 15.55 4.74
N VAL A 80 -15.00 15.58 6.04
CA VAL A 80 -16.36 15.37 6.58
C VAL A 80 -17.25 16.59 6.33
N SER A 81 -16.67 17.79 6.25
CA SER A 81 -17.39 19.05 6.02
C SER A 81 -17.67 19.33 4.55
N SER A 82 -16.99 18.66 3.60
CA SER A 82 -17.20 18.82 2.16
C SER A 82 -18.54 18.25 1.67
N GLY A 83 -19.36 17.68 2.55
CA GLY A 83 -20.71 17.19 2.23
C GLY A 83 -20.73 15.84 1.53
N THR A 84 -19.57 15.21 1.32
CA THR A 84 -19.45 13.84 0.83
C THR A 84 -19.70 12.84 1.95
N ASP A 85 -20.53 11.83 1.68
CA ASP A 85 -20.83 10.73 2.60
C ASP A 85 -19.64 9.74 2.72
N HIS A 86 -18.54 10.24 3.28
CA HIS A 86 -17.29 9.51 3.42
C HIS A 86 -17.22 8.83 4.78
N LEU A 87 -17.89 7.67 4.92
CA LEU A 87 -17.97 6.89 6.16
C LEU A 87 -16.59 6.66 6.80
N GLN A 88 -15.60 6.26 6.00
CA GLN A 88 -14.26 5.99 6.50
C GLN A 88 -13.57 7.24 7.08
N ALA A 89 -13.79 8.42 6.50
CA ALA A 89 -13.22 9.67 7.01
C ALA A 89 -13.91 10.09 8.32
N ALA A 90 -15.24 9.97 8.40
CA ALA A 90 -16.00 10.21 9.63
C ALA A 90 -15.53 9.28 10.77
N PHE A 91 -15.33 7.99 10.46
CA PHE A 91 -14.83 7.03 11.41
C PHE A 91 -13.42 7.35 11.88
N GLN A 92 -12.47 7.61 10.96
CA GLN A 92 -11.11 7.98 11.32
C GLN A 92 -11.07 9.28 12.13
N LEU A 93 -11.91 10.27 11.79
CA LEU A 93 -12.01 11.52 12.54
C LEU A 93 -12.39 11.25 13.99
N ALA A 94 -13.41 10.42 14.23
CA ALA A 94 -13.87 10.09 15.57
C ALA A 94 -12.78 9.36 16.39
N VAL A 95 -12.06 8.43 15.76
CA VAL A 95 -10.94 7.70 16.39
C VAL A 95 -9.79 8.66 16.75
N VAL A 96 -9.41 9.56 15.84
CA VAL A 96 -8.33 10.53 16.07
C VAL A 96 -8.70 11.55 17.15
N GLN A 97 -9.94 12.01 17.17
CA GLN A 97 -10.39 12.89 18.24
C GLN A 97 -10.37 12.19 19.61
N GLN A 98 -10.66 10.89 19.64
CA GLN A 98 -10.58 10.09 20.86
C GLN A 98 -9.13 9.90 21.32
N SER A 99 -8.18 9.63 20.41
CA SER A 99 -6.76 9.52 20.76
C SER A 99 -6.21 10.84 21.28
N LEU A 100 -6.60 11.96 20.67
CA LEU A 100 -6.25 13.32 21.10
C LEU A 100 -6.95 13.77 22.39
N GLY A 101 -7.92 12.99 22.91
CA GLY A 101 -8.65 13.31 24.13
C GLY A 101 -9.52 14.56 24.00
N ARG A 102 -10.16 14.76 22.83
CA ARG A 102 -11.11 15.85 22.61
C ARG A 102 -12.32 15.70 23.55
N ALA A 103 -13.02 16.82 23.77
CA ALA A 103 -14.16 16.86 24.68
C ALA A 103 -15.26 15.87 24.28
N GLU A 104 -15.98 15.34 25.26
CA GLU A 104 -17.06 14.35 25.07
C GLU A 104 -18.12 14.85 24.08
N SER A 105 -18.49 16.12 24.13
CA SER A 105 -19.42 16.74 23.19
C SER A 105 -18.93 16.72 21.73
N THR A 106 -17.61 16.74 21.52
CA THR A 106 -17.00 16.64 20.18
C THR A 106 -16.99 15.19 19.72
N LEU A 107 -16.60 14.26 20.60
CA LEU A 107 -16.63 12.84 20.31
C LEU A 107 -18.04 12.35 19.97
N GLN A 108 -19.03 12.76 20.76
CA GLN A 108 -20.43 12.40 20.54
C GLN A 108 -20.90 12.86 19.14
N LYS A 109 -20.59 14.10 18.75
CA LYS A 109 -20.92 14.61 17.39
C LYS A 109 -20.28 13.76 16.30
N SER A 110 -18.99 13.44 16.43
CA SER A 110 -18.27 12.67 15.42
C SER A 110 -18.75 11.23 15.34
N TRP A 111 -19.00 10.57 16.47
CA TRP A 111 -19.53 9.20 16.49
C TRP A 111 -21.00 9.13 16.04
N ASN A 112 -21.81 10.15 16.33
CA ASN A 112 -23.16 10.26 15.76
C ASN A 112 -23.10 10.34 14.23
N LYS A 113 -22.18 11.14 13.67
CA LYS A 113 -22.01 11.20 12.21
C LYS A 113 -21.64 9.85 11.59
N VAL A 114 -20.90 9.00 12.31
CA VAL A 114 -20.62 7.62 11.88
C VAL A 114 -21.89 6.78 11.89
N ILE A 115 -22.72 6.86 12.93
CA ILE A 115 -24.01 6.15 13.02
C ILE A 115 -24.99 6.63 11.95
N ASP A 116 -25.01 7.91 11.62
CA ASP A 116 -25.86 8.47 10.57
C ASP A 116 -25.53 7.85 9.20
N LEU A 117 -24.24 7.55 8.95
CA LEU A 117 -23.75 6.94 7.71
C LEU A 117 -23.79 5.40 7.73
N ASP A 118 -23.56 4.80 8.89
CA ASP A 118 -23.60 3.36 9.13
C ASP A 118 -24.31 3.05 10.45
N PRO A 119 -25.64 2.89 10.41
CA PRO A 119 -26.44 2.61 11.61
C PRO A 119 -26.09 1.27 12.28
N GLU A 120 -25.37 0.37 11.61
CA GLU A 120 -24.99 -0.94 12.15
C GLU A 120 -23.56 -0.97 12.72
N ASN A 121 -22.89 0.19 12.77
CA ASN A 121 -21.54 0.30 13.29
C ASN A 121 -21.49 0.00 14.79
N ARG A 122 -21.02 -1.21 15.13
CA ARG A 122 -20.94 -1.70 16.52
C ARG A 122 -20.00 -0.87 17.38
N GLU A 123 -18.90 -0.40 16.81
CA GLU A 123 -17.90 0.38 17.53
C GLU A 123 -18.46 1.76 17.91
N ALA A 124 -19.10 2.45 16.96
CA ALA A 124 -19.75 3.73 17.24
C ALA A 124 -20.87 3.60 18.29
N LYS A 125 -21.73 2.57 18.22
CA LYS A 125 -22.75 2.29 19.25
C LYS A 125 -22.13 2.07 20.63
N SER A 126 -21.05 1.29 20.69
CA SER A 126 -20.35 1.01 21.95
C SER A 126 -19.75 2.28 22.56
N ILE A 127 -19.10 3.12 21.76
CA ILE A 127 -18.47 4.35 22.26
C ILE A 127 -19.52 5.37 22.69
N LEU A 128 -20.61 5.55 21.94
CA LEU A 128 -21.70 6.43 22.33
C LEU A 128 -22.34 6.01 23.65
N SER A 129 -22.58 4.71 23.86
CA SER A 129 -23.11 4.21 25.14
C SER A 129 -22.18 4.48 26.34
N ILE A 130 -20.86 4.47 26.14
CA ILE A 130 -19.88 4.82 27.17
C ILE A 130 -19.93 6.32 27.48
N ILE A 131 -19.99 7.16 26.44
CA ILE A 131 -20.09 8.62 26.59
C ILE A 131 -21.39 9.02 27.30
N GLU A 132 -22.52 8.39 26.95
CA GLU A 132 -23.82 8.63 27.60
C GLU A 132 -23.83 8.27 29.09
N LYS A 133 -23.03 7.29 29.50
CA LYS A 133 -22.85 6.91 30.91
C LYS A 133 -21.92 7.85 31.67
N GLY A 134 -21.35 8.87 31.01
CA GLY A 134 -20.39 9.80 31.60
C GLY A 134 -19.01 9.19 31.84
N GLU A 135 -18.71 8.07 31.16
CA GLU A 135 -17.42 7.40 31.24
C GLU A 135 -16.51 7.85 30.10
N LYS A 136 -15.20 7.93 30.36
CA LYS A 136 -14.24 8.28 29.31
C LYS A 136 -13.95 7.06 28.45
N PRO A 137 -14.21 7.12 27.13
CA PRO A 137 -13.89 6.00 26.26
C PRO A 137 -12.37 5.77 26.25
N SER A 138 -11.97 4.51 26.43
CA SER A 138 -10.57 4.09 26.48
C SER A 138 -9.79 4.64 25.29
N LYS A 139 -8.59 5.20 25.52
CA LYS A 139 -7.71 5.73 24.46
C LYS A 139 -7.20 4.65 23.50
N THR A 140 -7.40 3.38 23.82
CA THR A 140 -6.81 2.25 23.09
C THR A 140 -7.79 1.67 22.08
N ILE A 141 -8.14 2.43 21.04
CA ILE A 141 -8.76 1.82 19.85
C ILE A 141 -7.64 1.25 18.99
N LYS A 142 -7.60 -0.08 18.87
CA LYS A 142 -6.72 -0.74 17.91
C LYS A 142 -7.17 -0.32 16.51
N ARG A 143 -6.40 0.54 15.84
CA ARG A 143 -6.59 0.93 14.44
C ARG A 143 -6.79 -0.33 13.59
N ALA A 144 -8.03 -0.60 13.19
CA ALA A 144 -8.32 -1.67 12.26
C ALA A 144 -7.77 -1.24 10.88
N LYS A 145 -6.68 -1.89 10.45
CA LYS A 145 -6.21 -1.77 9.07
C LYS A 145 -7.37 -2.09 8.12
N PRO A 146 -7.49 -1.38 6.98
CA PRO A 146 -8.56 -1.64 6.03
C PRO A 146 -8.48 -3.10 5.57
N LYS A 147 -9.50 -3.89 5.95
CA LYS A 147 -9.68 -5.25 5.45
C LYS A 147 -10.15 -5.16 4.01
N ASN A 148 -9.20 -5.22 3.08
CA ASN A 148 -9.48 -5.50 1.68
C ASN A 148 -10.11 -6.90 1.59
N SER A 149 -11.43 -6.95 1.43
CA SER A 149 -12.23 -8.16 1.22
C SER A 149 -12.07 -8.67 -0.21
N LYS A 150 -10.88 -9.15 -0.58
CA LYS A 150 -10.72 -9.97 -1.79
C LYS A 150 -11.07 -11.42 -1.45
N LYS A 151 -12.28 -11.82 -1.86
CA LYS A 151 -12.72 -13.22 -1.97
C LYS A 151 -11.63 -14.05 -2.65
N SER A 152 -10.92 -14.85 -1.86
CA SER A 152 -9.92 -15.80 -2.35
C SER A 152 -10.62 -17.00 -2.97
N ILE A 153 -10.70 -17.01 -4.30
CA ILE A 153 -10.98 -18.21 -5.09
C ILE A 153 -9.81 -19.17 -4.92
N LYS A 154 -10.13 -20.40 -4.51
CA LYS A 154 -9.25 -21.57 -4.40
C LYS A 154 -8.29 -21.68 -5.59
N ARG A 155 -6.98 -21.72 -5.34
CA ARG A 155 -6.06 -22.54 -6.14
C ARG A 155 -5.21 -23.41 -5.22
N ARG A 156 -5.17 -24.69 -5.62
CA ARG A 156 -4.71 -25.85 -4.89
C ARG A 156 -3.20 -25.79 -4.65
N LYS A 157 -2.79 -26.31 -3.50
CA LYS A 157 -1.41 -26.67 -3.15
C LYS A 157 -0.89 -27.77 -4.07
N SER A 158 0.33 -27.58 -4.56
CA SER A 158 1.32 -28.63 -4.91
C SER A 158 2.69 -28.01 -4.60
N SER A 159 3.23 -28.22 -3.40
CA SER A 159 4.24 -29.25 -3.09
C SER A 159 5.51 -29.17 -3.94
N SER A 160 6.54 -28.52 -3.41
CA SER A 160 7.88 -29.12 -3.26
C SER A 160 8.75 -28.21 -2.41
N LYS A 161 9.19 -28.74 -1.27
CA LYS A 161 10.29 -28.21 -0.46
C LYS A 161 11.59 -28.39 -1.25
N LYS A 162 12.43 -27.37 -1.30
CA LYS A 162 13.87 -27.48 -1.04
C LYS A 162 14.37 -26.12 -0.53
N ASP A 163 15.06 -26.22 0.59
CA ASP A 163 15.69 -25.15 1.35
C ASP A 163 16.98 -24.73 0.63
N ASP A 164 17.28 -23.42 0.62
CA ASP A 164 18.61 -22.79 0.71
C ASP A 164 18.65 -21.41 0.05
N GLY A 165 18.74 -20.36 0.90
CA GLY A 165 19.17 -19.01 0.54
C GLY A 165 18.07 -17.95 0.37
N PRO A 166 18.35 -16.66 0.70
CA PRO A 166 17.38 -15.58 0.53
C PRO A 166 17.07 -15.41 -0.96
N GLN A 167 15.84 -15.78 -1.35
CA GLN A 167 15.33 -15.57 -2.70
C GLN A 167 15.28 -14.06 -2.97
N LEU A 168 16.27 -13.54 -3.70
CA LEU A 168 16.07 -12.28 -4.40
C LEU A 168 14.92 -12.52 -5.36
N ALA A 169 13.77 -11.91 -5.07
CA ALA A 169 12.64 -11.91 -5.97
C ALA A 169 13.01 -11.06 -7.20
N ILE A 170 13.66 -11.67 -8.19
CA ILE A 170 14.06 -10.96 -9.40
C ILE A 170 12.80 -10.69 -10.22
N SER A 171 12.37 -9.43 -10.20
CA SER A 171 11.20 -9.00 -10.96
C SER A 171 11.41 -9.26 -12.45
N PRO A 172 10.40 -9.77 -13.17
CA PRO A 172 10.48 -10.01 -14.60
C PRO A 172 10.99 -8.79 -15.36
N ARG A 173 10.71 -7.56 -14.92
CA ARG A 173 11.13 -6.33 -15.61
C ARG A 173 12.66 -6.14 -15.70
N ILE A 174 13.43 -6.72 -14.79
CA ILE A 174 14.89 -6.49 -14.68
C ILE A 174 15.70 -7.66 -15.29
N ALA A 175 15.03 -8.78 -15.62
CA ALA A 175 15.66 -9.94 -16.25
C ALA A 175 16.24 -9.59 -17.63
N THR A 176 17.57 -9.61 -17.73
CA THR A 176 18.38 -9.35 -18.92
C THR A 176 19.60 -10.27 -18.96
N PHE A 177 20.18 -10.53 -20.14
CA PHE A 177 21.40 -11.34 -20.25
C PHE A 177 22.59 -10.72 -19.51
N THR A 178 22.66 -9.39 -19.40
CA THR A 178 23.68 -8.71 -18.61
C THR A 178 23.58 -9.09 -17.14
N MET A 179 22.36 -9.18 -16.61
CA MET A 179 22.12 -9.63 -15.23
C MET A 179 22.60 -11.07 -15.02
N VAL A 180 22.33 -11.97 -15.97
CA VAL A 180 22.83 -13.36 -15.94
C VAL A 180 24.35 -13.39 -15.86
N ASN A 181 25.04 -12.55 -16.64
CA ASN A 181 26.49 -12.49 -16.64
C ASN A 181 27.07 -11.93 -15.31
N VAL A 182 26.41 -10.93 -14.73
CA VAL A 182 26.77 -10.39 -13.40
C VAL A 182 26.59 -11.45 -12.31
N LEU A 183 25.49 -12.21 -12.34
CA LEU A 183 25.22 -13.28 -11.37
C LEU A 183 26.21 -14.44 -11.51
N LYS A 184 26.61 -14.81 -12.74
CA LYS A 184 27.69 -15.78 -13.02
C LYS A 184 29.01 -15.36 -12.38
N ASN A 185 29.40 -14.09 -12.55
CA ASN A 185 30.63 -13.55 -11.95
C ASN A 185 30.58 -13.51 -10.42
N GLN A 186 29.38 -13.37 -9.85
CA GLN A 186 29.13 -13.41 -8.41
C GLN A 186 28.97 -14.84 -7.86
N LYS A 187 29.12 -15.88 -8.69
CA LYS A 187 28.92 -17.29 -8.34
C LYS A 187 27.50 -17.63 -7.86
N LEU A 188 26.53 -16.80 -8.23
CA LEU A 188 25.11 -16.99 -7.90
C LEU A 188 24.43 -17.80 -9.01
N PHE A 189 24.88 -19.03 -9.20
CA PHE A 189 24.51 -19.85 -10.36
C PHE A 189 23.03 -20.22 -10.40
N TYR A 190 22.42 -20.57 -9.27
CA TYR A 190 20.99 -20.89 -9.21
C TYR A 190 20.12 -19.67 -9.54
N GLN A 191 20.53 -18.48 -9.08
CA GLN A 191 19.81 -17.24 -9.40
C GLN A 191 19.95 -16.88 -10.89
N ALA A 192 21.11 -17.17 -11.49
CA ALA A 192 21.31 -16.98 -12.93
C ALA A 192 20.41 -17.90 -13.77
N LEU A 193 20.15 -19.14 -13.31
CA LEU A 193 19.20 -20.06 -13.93
C LEU A 193 17.76 -19.55 -13.83
N ASP A 194 17.35 -19.03 -12.68
CA ASP A 194 16.02 -18.44 -12.48
C ASP A 194 15.78 -17.25 -13.43
N VAL A 195 16.79 -16.40 -13.64
CA VAL A 195 16.71 -15.29 -14.61
C VAL A 195 16.57 -15.81 -16.04
N LEU A 196 17.24 -16.91 -16.40
CA LEU A 196 17.10 -17.53 -17.71
C LEU A 196 15.70 -18.13 -17.90
N ASP A 197 15.09 -18.73 -16.88
CA ASP A 197 13.68 -19.18 -16.94
C ASP A 197 12.72 -18.01 -17.20
N ILE A 198 12.96 -16.86 -16.55
CA ILE A 198 12.17 -15.63 -16.81
C ILE A 198 12.39 -15.15 -18.26
N LEU A 199 13.61 -15.21 -18.79
CA LEU A 199 13.90 -14.82 -20.18
C LEU A 199 13.20 -15.73 -21.19
N VAL A 200 13.04 -17.03 -20.89
CA VAL A 200 12.24 -17.96 -21.73
C VAL A 200 10.78 -17.52 -21.77
N THR A 201 10.18 -17.18 -20.62
CA THR A 201 8.78 -16.74 -20.57
C THR A 201 8.52 -15.43 -21.32
N LYS A 202 9.56 -14.60 -21.52
CA LYS A 202 9.52 -13.36 -22.29
C LYS A 202 9.71 -13.54 -23.80
N GLY A 203 9.99 -14.75 -24.26
CA GLY A 203 10.28 -15.01 -25.68
C GLY A 203 11.64 -14.44 -26.13
N ALA A 204 12.62 -14.38 -25.24
CA ALA A 204 13.99 -14.03 -25.62
C ALA A 204 14.67 -15.18 -26.39
N ASP A 205 15.85 -14.90 -26.94
CA ASP A 205 16.55 -15.76 -27.89
C ASP A 205 16.89 -17.15 -27.29
N ALA A 206 16.19 -18.19 -27.74
CA ALA A 206 16.23 -19.53 -27.14
C ALA A 206 17.61 -20.20 -27.26
N VAL A 207 18.30 -19.98 -28.39
CA VAL A 207 19.64 -20.53 -28.66
C VAL A 207 20.64 -19.94 -27.66
N LYS A 208 20.55 -18.64 -27.40
CA LYS A 208 21.42 -17.95 -26.46
C LYS A 208 21.15 -18.35 -25.01
N ILE A 209 19.88 -18.60 -24.66
CA ILE A 209 19.50 -19.07 -23.32
C ILE A 209 20.09 -20.46 -23.05
N GLU A 210 20.03 -21.37 -24.02
CA GLU A 210 20.55 -22.73 -23.86
C GLU A 210 22.08 -22.73 -23.70
N GLN A 211 22.80 -21.94 -24.50
CA GLN A 211 24.25 -21.73 -24.36
C GLN A 211 24.65 -21.21 -22.97
N GLU A 212 23.92 -20.21 -22.44
CA GLU A 212 24.18 -19.66 -21.11
C GLU A 212 23.86 -20.67 -20.00
N ARG A 213 22.82 -21.50 -20.16
CA ARG A 213 22.48 -22.56 -19.20
C ARG A 213 23.59 -23.60 -19.11
N ASP A 214 24.12 -24.03 -20.24
CA ASP A 214 25.17 -25.05 -20.25
C ASP A 214 26.48 -24.50 -19.68
N ALA A 215 26.82 -23.24 -20.01
CA ALA A 215 27.94 -22.55 -19.36
C ALA A 215 27.79 -22.47 -17.83
N ILE A 216 26.59 -22.18 -17.33
CA ILE A 216 26.33 -22.15 -15.87
C ILE A 216 26.44 -23.54 -15.25
N LYS A 217 25.92 -24.59 -15.91
CA LYS A 217 26.02 -25.97 -15.41
C LYS A 217 27.46 -26.44 -15.32
N ASP A 218 28.30 -26.08 -16.28
CA ASP A 218 29.71 -26.45 -16.26
C ASP A 218 30.47 -25.70 -15.17
N LEU A 219 30.16 -24.41 -14.94
CA LEU A 219 30.70 -23.65 -13.80
C LEU A 219 30.27 -24.21 -12.43
N ILE A 220 29.03 -24.71 -12.30
CA ILE A 220 28.56 -25.39 -11.08
C ILE A 220 29.38 -26.67 -10.84
N LYS A 221 29.65 -27.45 -11.90
CA LYS A 221 30.47 -28.67 -11.78
C LYS A 221 31.90 -28.34 -11.38
N GLU A 222 32.50 -27.31 -11.96
CA GLU A 222 33.84 -26.83 -11.62
C GLU A 222 33.95 -26.30 -10.18
N GLU A 223 32.91 -25.66 -9.64
CA GLU A 223 32.91 -25.20 -8.25
C GLU A 223 32.68 -26.35 -7.24
N SER A 224 32.02 -27.42 -7.67
CA SER A 224 31.75 -28.60 -6.83
C SER A 224 32.87 -29.65 -6.81
N ASN A 225 33.98 -29.41 -7.52
CA ASN A 225 35.11 -30.34 -7.69
C ASN A 225 36.38 -29.78 -7.06
#